data_AF-A0A950B1W2-F1
#
_entry.id   AF-A0A950B1W2-F1
#
_cell.length_a   1.000
_cell.length_b   1.000
_cell.length_c   1.000
_cell.angle_alpha   90.00
_cell.angle_beta   90.00
_cell.angle_gamma   90.00
#
_symmetry.space_group_name_H-M   'P 1'
#
loop_
_entity.id
_entity.type
_entity.pdbx_description
1 polymer ?
#
loop_
_entity_poly.entity_id
_entity_poly.type
_entity_poly.pdbx_seq_one_letter_code
_entity_poly.pdbx_strand_id
1 'polypeptide(L)'
;MPAPGAPPWPGLFLGLSPTGGPVCAGPQQSVLVLGPPRSGKTVSVVDPCVLSAPGAVVATSTKTDVFEVTAPARSRRGRCWVFDPSASFIVPDWATSLRWSPVAGCREWGVALSMAHALVGAARPVRVLTESPHWLERAEALIGPLLHAAALGDLSVGAVVRWVLRRQVAEPVRILTSRGEELARDVLAGIIATEERERSGIFSTAANVLAPYRDAAVCAAAGDPNFSPTDFVRTADTVYICFPAAEQDLFAPLVVALLEQIRRTTYRRAAGEAGWPPVVW
;
A
#
# COMPACT_ATOMS: atom_id res chain seq x y z
N MET A 1 -18.46 -7.64 -14.78
CA MET A 1 -18.08 -8.11 -16.13
C MET A 1 -18.29 -6.98 -17.12
N PRO A 2 -17.42 -6.76 -18.11
CA PRO A 2 -17.75 -5.87 -19.21
C PRO A 2 -19.03 -6.37 -19.90
N ALA A 3 -19.86 -5.44 -20.37
CA ALA A 3 -21.07 -5.78 -21.12
C ALA A 3 -20.69 -6.63 -22.35
N PRO A 4 -21.46 -7.68 -22.68
CA PRO A 4 -21.21 -8.47 -23.87
C PRO A 4 -21.23 -7.57 -25.11
N GLY A 5 -20.12 -7.53 -25.85
CA GLY A 5 -19.97 -6.73 -27.07
C GLY A 5 -19.12 -5.45 -26.94
N ALA A 6 -18.64 -5.08 -25.74
CA ALA A 6 -17.65 -4.02 -25.63
C ALA A 6 -16.30 -4.47 -26.23
N PRO A 7 -15.66 -3.68 -27.11
CA PRO A 7 -14.34 -4.03 -27.63
C PRO A 7 -13.35 -4.23 -26.47
N PRO A 8 -12.40 -5.20 -26.60
CA PRO A 8 -11.40 -5.41 -25.57
C PRO A 8 -10.64 -4.11 -25.31
N TRP A 9 -10.33 -3.84 -24.04
CA TRP A 9 -9.63 -2.62 -23.68
C TRP A 9 -8.29 -2.56 -24.43
N PRO A 10 -8.04 -1.49 -25.22
CA PRO A 10 -6.87 -1.42 -26.10
C PRO A 10 -5.55 -1.26 -25.33
N GLY A 11 -5.62 -1.05 -24.01
CA GLY A 11 -4.49 -0.81 -23.12
C GLY A 11 -4.30 0.68 -22.82
N LEU A 12 -3.09 1.06 -22.39
CA LEU A 12 -2.81 2.41 -21.90
C LEU A 12 -2.73 3.38 -23.07
N PHE A 13 -3.53 4.45 -23.05
CA PHE A 13 -3.52 5.51 -24.05
C PHE A 13 -2.20 6.30 -24.03
N LEU A 14 -1.59 6.49 -25.20
CA LEU A 14 -0.32 7.20 -25.38
C LEU A 14 -0.46 8.49 -26.20
N GLY A 15 -1.59 8.67 -26.89
CA GLY A 15 -1.82 9.82 -27.75
C GLY A 15 -2.65 9.47 -28.98
N LEU A 16 -2.65 10.36 -29.96
CA LEU A 16 -3.33 10.18 -31.25
C LEU A 16 -2.32 9.97 -32.36
N SER A 17 -2.67 9.13 -33.33
CA SER A 17 -1.94 8.99 -34.60
C SER A 17 -2.13 10.25 -35.46
N PRO A 18 -1.30 10.44 -36.51
CA PRO A 18 -1.52 11.51 -37.49
C PRO A 18 -2.90 11.46 -38.18
N THR A 19 -3.54 10.29 -38.19
CA THR A 19 -4.89 10.07 -38.74
C THR A 19 -6.01 10.24 -37.70
N GLY A 20 -5.67 10.62 -36.45
CA GLY A 20 -6.62 10.87 -35.36
C GLY A 20 -7.07 9.62 -34.60
N GLY A 21 -6.51 8.44 -34.89
CA GLY A 21 -6.82 7.21 -34.15
C GLY A 21 -6.05 7.12 -32.83
N PRO A 22 -6.59 6.50 -31.77
CA PRO A 22 -5.88 6.35 -30.51
C PRO A 22 -4.67 5.42 -30.68
N VAL A 23 -3.54 5.83 -30.13
CA VAL A 23 -2.34 5.00 -29.97
C VAL A 23 -2.31 4.51 -28.53
N CYS A 24 -2.29 3.20 -28.34
CA CYS A 24 -2.23 2.58 -27.01
C CYS A 24 -1.03 1.65 -26.90
N ALA A 25 -0.45 1.54 -25.71
CA ALA A 25 0.34 0.37 -25.34
C ALA A 25 -0.61 -0.82 -25.22
N GLY A 26 -0.15 -2.02 -25.61
CA GLY A 26 -0.97 -3.22 -25.54
C GLY A 26 -1.36 -3.59 -24.10
N PRO A 27 -2.34 -4.50 -23.93
CA PRO A 27 -2.71 -5.00 -22.61
C PRO A 27 -1.52 -5.57 -21.84
N GLN A 28 -1.51 -5.37 -20.52
CA GLN A 28 -0.47 -5.88 -19.61
C GLN A 28 0.96 -5.37 -19.91
N GLN A 29 1.09 -4.31 -20.72
CA GLN A 29 2.36 -3.61 -20.90
C GLN A 29 2.50 -2.44 -19.92
N SER A 30 3.73 -2.22 -19.44
CA SER A 30 4.09 -1.05 -18.65
C SER A 30 4.58 0.07 -19.57
N VAL A 31 4.27 1.32 -19.21
CA VAL A 31 4.66 2.51 -19.96
C VAL A 31 5.46 3.43 -19.04
N LEU A 32 6.61 3.90 -19.51
CA LEU A 32 7.39 4.96 -18.85
C LEU A 32 7.24 6.27 -19.62
N VAL A 33 6.65 7.28 -18.98
CA VAL A 33 6.48 8.62 -19.57
C VAL A 33 7.49 9.58 -18.94
N LEU A 34 8.46 10.04 -19.74
CA LEU A 34 9.49 10.99 -19.31
C LEU A 34 9.20 12.40 -19.82
N GLY A 35 9.34 13.39 -18.95
CA GLY A 35 9.21 14.80 -19.32
C GLY A 35 9.38 15.72 -18.12
N PRO A 36 9.77 16.99 -18.32
CA PRO A 36 9.98 17.94 -17.22
C PRO A 36 8.66 18.27 -16.49
N PRO A 37 8.71 18.85 -15.28
CA PRO A 37 7.52 19.39 -14.63
C PRO A 37 6.74 20.31 -15.57
N ARG A 38 5.40 20.25 -15.52
CA ARG A 38 4.48 21.04 -16.38
C ARG A 38 4.52 20.71 -17.89
N SER A 39 5.12 19.60 -18.30
CA SER A 39 5.10 19.14 -19.70
C SER A 39 3.80 18.47 -20.16
N GLY A 40 2.74 18.50 -19.34
CA GLY A 40 1.44 17.90 -19.69
C GLY A 40 1.33 16.39 -19.51
N LYS A 41 2.30 15.68 -18.91
CA LYS A 41 2.24 14.21 -18.73
C LYS A 41 0.94 13.73 -18.08
N THR A 42 0.49 14.42 -17.04
CA THR A 42 -0.74 14.08 -16.31
C THR A 42 -1.95 14.17 -17.22
N VAL A 43 -2.19 15.35 -17.80
CA VAL A 43 -3.37 15.63 -18.64
C VAL A 43 -3.37 14.84 -19.95
N SER A 44 -2.19 14.61 -20.55
CA SER A 44 -2.10 13.98 -21.87
C SER A 44 -2.03 12.45 -21.83
N VAL A 45 -1.64 11.84 -20.71
CA VAL A 45 -1.45 10.38 -20.60
C VAL A 45 -2.14 9.79 -19.39
N VAL A 46 -1.87 10.29 -18.18
CA VAL A 46 -2.40 9.71 -16.93
C VAL A 46 -3.92 9.85 -16.86
N ASP A 47 -4.45 11.07 -17.02
CA ASP A 47 -5.89 11.32 -16.89
C ASP A 47 -6.70 10.52 -17.92
N PRO A 48 -6.35 10.49 -19.22
CA PRO A 48 -7.02 9.63 -20.20
C PRO A 48 -6.98 8.15 -19.83
N CYS A 49 -5.86 7.65 -19.30
CA CYS A 49 -5.74 6.26 -18.89
C CYS A 49 -6.60 5.92 -17.67
N VAL A 50 -6.64 6.79 -16.66
CA VAL A 50 -7.53 6.62 -15.50
C VAL A 50 -8.99 6.64 -15.94
N LEU A 51 -9.37 7.62 -16.78
CA LEU A 51 -10.75 7.79 -17.27
C LEU A 51 -11.23 6.63 -18.15
N SER A 52 -10.34 6.02 -18.94
CA SER A 52 -10.67 4.95 -19.87
C SER A 52 -10.50 3.53 -19.31
N ALA A 53 -9.87 3.37 -18.15
CA ALA A 53 -9.64 2.07 -17.54
C ALA A 53 -10.97 1.32 -17.28
N PRO A 54 -11.12 0.06 -17.73
CA PRO A 54 -12.37 -0.69 -17.61
C PRO A 54 -12.60 -1.28 -16.21
N GLY A 55 -11.55 -1.36 -15.39
CA GLY A 55 -11.56 -1.99 -14.07
C GLY A 55 -11.01 -1.08 -12.98
N ALA A 56 -10.54 -1.70 -11.92
CA ALA A 56 -9.91 -1.03 -10.79
C ALA A 56 -8.71 -0.17 -11.22
N VAL A 57 -8.55 0.98 -10.58
CA VAL A 57 -7.43 1.90 -10.82
C VAL A 57 -6.81 2.32 -9.50
N VAL A 58 -5.49 2.33 -9.43
CA VAL A 58 -4.75 3.06 -8.39
C VAL A 58 -4.03 4.22 -9.06
N ALA A 59 -4.29 5.44 -8.60
CA ALA A 59 -3.66 6.66 -9.09
C ALA A 59 -2.91 7.33 -7.95
N THR A 60 -1.61 7.51 -8.10
CA THR A 60 -0.74 8.14 -7.12
C THR A 60 -0.36 9.55 -7.56
N SER A 61 -0.58 10.54 -6.71
CA SER A 61 -0.14 11.92 -6.96
C SER A 61 0.22 12.62 -5.67
N THR A 62 1.28 13.43 -5.71
CA THR A 62 1.64 14.35 -4.62
C THR A 62 0.74 15.60 -4.59
N LYS A 63 -0.25 15.66 -5.48
CA LYS A 63 -1.30 16.68 -5.56
C LYS A 63 -2.66 15.99 -5.72
N THR A 64 -3.71 16.81 -5.67
CA THR A 64 -5.10 16.41 -5.89
C THR A 64 -5.52 16.48 -7.36
N ASP A 65 -4.59 16.79 -8.27
CA ASP A 65 -4.86 17.07 -9.69
C ASP A 65 -5.55 15.89 -10.40
N VAL A 66 -5.02 14.69 -10.27
CA VAL A 66 -5.63 13.49 -10.88
C VAL A 66 -7.00 13.19 -10.27
N PHE A 67 -7.17 13.38 -8.96
CA PHE A 67 -8.46 13.19 -8.28
C PHE A 67 -9.49 14.19 -8.80
N GLU A 68 -9.17 15.49 -8.79
CA GLU A 68 -10.06 16.58 -9.20
C GLU A 68 -10.55 16.40 -10.64
N VAL A 69 -9.67 15.99 -11.55
CA VAL A 69 -10.00 15.81 -12.97
C VAL A 69 -10.80 14.53 -13.21
N THR A 70 -10.41 13.42 -12.60
CA THR A 70 -10.90 12.10 -13.03
C THR A 70 -11.98 11.50 -12.12
N ALA A 71 -11.99 11.85 -10.83
CA ALA A 71 -12.90 11.23 -9.86
C ALA A 71 -14.40 11.46 -10.15
N PRO A 72 -14.86 12.64 -10.63
CA PRO A 72 -16.27 12.82 -10.99
C PRO A 72 -16.77 11.91 -12.11
N ALA A 73 -15.89 11.50 -13.02
CA ALA A 73 -16.23 10.54 -14.08
C ALA A 73 -16.09 9.09 -13.61
N ARG A 74 -15.08 8.80 -12.79
CA ARG A 74 -14.88 7.48 -12.18
C ARG A 74 -15.98 7.10 -11.19
N SER A 75 -16.50 8.07 -10.44
CA SER A 75 -17.59 7.85 -9.46
C SER A 75 -18.88 7.33 -10.10
N ARG A 76 -19.07 7.54 -11.41
CA ARG A 76 -20.18 6.98 -12.18
C ARG A 76 -20.01 5.49 -12.53
N ARG A 77 -18.80 4.94 -12.37
CA ARG A 77 -18.46 3.54 -12.69
C ARG A 77 -18.21 2.69 -11.45
N GLY A 78 -17.64 3.28 -10.41
CA GLY A 78 -17.30 2.59 -9.17
C GLY A 78 -17.03 3.60 -8.06
N ARG A 79 -16.72 3.11 -6.87
CA ARG A 79 -16.41 3.98 -5.73
C ARG A 79 -15.06 4.65 -5.92
N CYS A 80 -14.99 5.93 -5.56
CA CYS A 80 -13.72 6.66 -5.48
C CYS A 80 -13.24 6.66 -4.02
N TRP A 81 -12.15 5.95 -3.79
CA TRP A 81 -11.46 5.88 -2.52
C TRP A 81 -10.33 6.90 -2.48
N VAL A 82 -10.17 7.61 -1.37
CA VAL A 82 -9.05 8.54 -1.16
C VAL A 82 -8.23 8.08 0.02
N PHE A 83 -7.00 7.65 -0.24
CA PHE A 83 -6.02 7.31 0.78
C PHE A 83 -5.11 8.51 1.01
N ASP A 84 -5.36 9.22 2.10
CA ASP A 84 -4.53 10.31 2.60
C ASP A 84 -4.19 10.06 4.08
N PRO A 85 -3.04 9.43 4.37
CA PRO A 85 -2.58 9.25 5.73
C PRO A 85 -2.32 10.57 6.48
N SER A 86 -2.03 11.68 5.78
CA SER A 86 -1.74 12.97 6.41
C SER A 86 -3.01 13.70 6.87
N ALA A 87 -4.19 13.27 6.40
CA ALA A 87 -5.46 13.98 6.55
C ALA A 87 -5.39 15.46 6.10
N SER A 88 -4.47 15.78 5.19
CA SER A 88 -4.30 17.12 4.60
C SER A 88 -5.38 17.44 3.58
N PHE A 89 -6.05 16.42 3.04
CA PHE A 89 -7.06 16.55 2.01
C PHE A 89 -8.46 16.29 2.56
N ILE A 90 -9.36 17.24 2.32
CA ILE A 90 -10.78 17.10 2.63
C ILE A 90 -11.43 16.24 1.54
N VAL A 91 -11.80 15.01 1.91
CA VAL A 91 -12.50 14.09 1.01
C VAL A 91 -13.96 14.56 0.85
N PRO A 92 -14.44 14.82 -0.38
CA PRO A 92 -15.83 15.17 -0.61
C PRO A 92 -16.80 14.06 -0.17
N ASP A 93 -18.01 14.40 0.26
CA ASP A 93 -19.01 13.45 0.78
C ASP A 93 -19.39 12.32 -0.19
N TRP A 94 -19.28 12.54 -1.50
CA TRP A 94 -19.56 11.54 -2.53
C TRP A 94 -18.39 10.57 -2.76
N ALA A 95 -17.20 10.88 -2.24
CA ALA A 95 -16.03 10.01 -2.23
C ALA A 95 -15.85 9.38 -0.85
N THR A 96 -15.02 8.34 -0.76
CA THR A 96 -14.82 7.60 0.50
C THR A 96 -13.39 7.72 0.97
N SER A 97 -13.19 8.21 2.20
CA SER A 97 -11.88 8.14 2.85
C SER A 97 -11.50 6.67 3.08
N LEU A 98 -10.35 6.28 2.53
CA LEU A 98 -9.79 4.93 2.63
C LEU A 98 -9.02 4.81 3.93
N ARG A 99 -9.43 3.86 4.78
CA ARG A 99 -8.71 3.45 5.98
C ARG A 99 -8.16 2.06 5.78
N TRP A 100 -6.85 1.91 5.97
CA TRP A 100 -6.14 0.67 5.73
C TRP A 100 -5.21 0.35 6.90
N SER A 101 -5.01 -0.95 7.14
CA SER A 101 -4.19 -1.45 8.23
C SER A 101 -3.13 -2.43 7.70
N PRO A 102 -1.85 -2.29 8.09
CA PRO A 102 -0.82 -3.28 7.76
C PRO A 102 -1.04 -4.61 8.48
N VAL A 103 -1.93 -4.68 9.47
CA VAL A 103 -2.29 -5.94 10.14
C VAL A 103 -3.27 -6.76 9.30
N ALA A 104 -4.01 -6.12 8.38
CA ALA A 104 -5.03 -6.78 7.57
C ALA A 104 -4.42 -7.86 6.65
N GLY A 105 -4.87 -9.10 6.81
CA GLY A 105 -4.36 -10.26 6.07
C GLY A 105 -3.12 -10.92 6.68
N CYS A 106 -2.50 -10.33 7.70
CA CYS A 106 -1.31 -10.88 8.37
C CYS A 106 -1.60 -12.09 9.27
N ARG A 107 -2.83 -12.64 9.24
CA ARG A 107 -3.11 -13.98 9.82
C ARG A 107 -2.36 -15.08 9.07
N GLU A 108 -2.03 -14.87 7.80
CA GLU A 108 -1.15 -15.74 7.04
C GLU A 108 0.31 -15.31 7.23
N TRP A 109 1.18 -16.21 7.71
CA TRP A 109 2.58 -15.88 8.02
C TRP A 109 3.34 -15.25 6.84
N GLY A 110 3.19 -15.82 5.64
CA GLY A 110 3.84 -15.29 4.43
C GLY A 110 3.37 -13.89 4.04
N VAL A 111 2.12 -13.53 4.37
CA VAL A 111 1.61 -12.17 4.17
C VAL A 111 2.24 -11.22 5.18
N ALA A 112 2.39 -11.62 6.45
CA ALA A 112 3.03 -10.81 7.48
C ALA A 112 4.50 -10.50 7.17
N LEU A 113 5.28 -11.50 6.73
CA LEU A 113 6.67 -11.30 6.28
C LEU A 113 6.76 -10.29 5.15
N SER A 114 5.89 -10.43 4.18
CA SER A 114 5.91 -9.58 3.00
C SER A 114 5.43 -8.17 3.26
N MET A 115 4.50 -8.01 4.19
CA MET A 115 4.06 -6.71 4.68
C MET A 115 5.19 -6.00 5.42
N ALA A 116 5.91 -6.72 6.29
CA ALA A 116 7.11 -6.20 6.95
C ALA A 116 8.16 -5.76 5.93
N HIS A 117 8.44 -6.59 4.92
CA HIS A 117 9.36 -6.25 3.83
C HIS A 117 8.96 -4.96 3.10
N ALA A 118 7.69 -4.82 2.74
CA ALA A 118 7.19 -3.64 2.04
C ALA A 118 7.31 -2.36 2.90
N LEU A 119 6.96 -2.44 4.19
CA LEU A 119 7.07 -1.33 5.13
C LEU A 119 8.53 -0.90 5.30
N VAL A 120 9.43 -1.85 5.53
CA VAL A 120 10.86 -1.58 5.77
C VAL A 120 11.56 -1.07 4.50
N GLY A 121 11.28 -1.68 3.34
CA GLY A 121 11.89 -1.32 2.07
C GLY A 121 11.56 0.12 1.64
N ALA A 122 10.37 0.61 1.99
CA ALA A 122 9.90 1.95 1.67
C ALA A 122 10.24 3.02 2.72
N ALA A 123 10.69 2.62 3.92
CA ALA A 123 11.17 3.55 4.94
C ALA A 123 12.56 4.12 4.64
N ARG A 124 13.19 3.69 3.53
CA ARG A 124 14.51 4.16 3.09
C ARG A 124 14.44 5.64 2.69
N PRO A 125 15.11 6.57 3.38
CA PRO A 125 15.26 7.93 2.86
C PRO A 125 16.15 7.86 1.62
N VAL A 126 15.68 8.40 0.49
CA VAL A 126 16.45 8.46 -0.78
C VAL A 126 17.79 9.22 -0.61
N ARG A 127 17.99 9.91 0.52
CA ARG A 127 19.17 10.74 0.81
C ARG A 127 20.08 10.23 1.93
N VAL A 128 19.76 9.13 2.61
CA VAL A 128 20.52 8.70 3.79
C VAL A 128 21.10 7.30 3.57
N LEU A 129 22.36 7.27 3.12
CA LEU A 129 23.20 6.06 3.00
C LEU A 129 23.64 5.50 4.37
N THR A 130 23.04 5.90 5.49
CA THR A 130 23.61 5.65 6.83
C THR A 130 22.96 4.52 7.62
N GLU A 131 21.74 4.07 7.28
CA GLU A 131 21.19 2.86 7.90
C GLU A 131 21.74 1.62 7.18
N SER A 132 22.58 0.85 7.88
CA SER A 132 23.16 -0.39 7.36
C SER A 132 22.04 -1.36 6.94
N PRO A 133 22.12 -2.02 5.76
CA PRO A 133 21.17 -3.03 5.31
C PRO A 133 20.84 -4.09 6.38
N HIS A 134 21.83 -4.42 7.22
CA HIS A 134 21.67 -5.30 8.39
C HIS A 134 20.54 -4.85 9.32
N TRP A 135 20.47 -3.56 9.70
CA TRP A 135 19.46 -3.08 10.64
C TRP A 135 18.05 -3.17 10.07
N LEU A 136 17.90 -2.92 8.77
CA LEU A 136 16.62 -3.04 8.08
C LEU A 136 16.15 -4.50 8.02
N GLU A 137 17.04 -5.43 7.65
CA GLU A 137 16.73 -6.86 7.64
C GLU A 137 16.30 -7.36 9.03
N ARG A 138 16.97 -6.89 10.08
CA ARG A 138 16.63 -7.26 11.46
C ARG A 138 15.33 -6.61 11.94
N ALA A 139 15.05 -5.36 11.52
CA ALA A 139 13.77 -4.70 11.80
C ALA A 139 12.62 -5.41 11.07
N GLU A 140 12.82 -5.88 9.85
CA GLU A 140 11.86 -6.72 9.11
C GLU A 140 11.55 -8.01 9.88
N ALA A 141 12.60 -8.71 10.34
CA ALA A 141 12.47 -9.92 11.16
C ALA A 141 11.78 -9.67 12.52
N LEU A 142 11.81 -8.44 13.04
CA LEU A 142 11.02 -8.05 14.20
C LEU A 142 9.56 -7.72 13.84
N ILE A 143 9.33 -6.91 12.81
CA ILE A 143 7.99 -6.41 12.45
C ILE A 143 7.08 -7.54 11.97
N GLY A 144 7.60 -8.50 11.19
CA GLY A 144 6.82 -9.62 10.65
C GLY A 144 6.06 -10.42 11.73
N PRO A 145 6.75 -11.01 12.72
CA PRO A 145 6.10 -11.73 13.82
C PRO A 145 5.13 -10.87 14.63
N LEU A 146 5.40 -9.56 14.78
CA LEU A 146 4.51 -8.66 15.51
C LEU A 146 3.21 -8.38 14.74
N LEU A 147 3.29 -8.13 13.43
CA LEU A 147 2.09 -8.00 12.58
C LEU A 147 1.25 -9.28 12.61
N HIS A 148 1.92 -10.43 12.56
CA HIS A 148 1.27 -11.74 12.60
C HIS A 148 0.58 -11.99 13.95
N ALA A 149 1.28 -11.74 15.05
CA ALA A 149 0.72 -11.85 16.40
C ALA A 149 -0.47 -10.90 16.60
N ALA A 150 -0.38 -9.65 16.12
CA ALA A 150 -1.50 -8.70 16.20
C ALA A 150 -2.73 -9.22 15.42
N ALA A 151 -2.53 -9.72 14.21
CA ALA A 151 -3.62 -10.26 13.39
C ALA A 151 -4.29 -11.49 14.03
N LEU A 152 -3.51 -12.38 14.65
CA LEU A 152 -4.01 -13.58 15.34
C LEU A 152 -4.69 -13.30 16.68
N GLY A 153 -4.29 -12.20 17.32
CA GLY A 153 -4.87 -11.70 18.57
C GLY A 153 -6.03 -10.73 18.38
N ASP A 154 -6.46 -10.47 17.14
CA ASP A 154 -7.49 -9.47 16.82
C ASP A 154 -7.15 -8.07 17.36
N LEU A 155 -5.85 -7.71 17.29
CA LEU A 155 -5.31 -6.45 17.74
C LEU A 155 -5.01 -5.52 16.54
N SER A 156 -5.10 -4.21 16.77
CA SER A 156 -4.76 -3.21 15.77
C SER A 156 -3.24 -2.96 15.65
N VAL A 157 -2.84 -2.19 14.63
CA VAL A 157 -1.46 -1.72 14.49
C VAL A 157 -0.96 -0.95 15.72
N GLY A 158 -1.87 -0.35 16.51
CA GLY A 158 -1.51 0.29 17.78
C GLY A 158 -0.87 -0.66 18.79
N ALA A 159 -1.21 -1.96 18.77
CA ALA A 159 -0.53 -2.96 19.60
C ALA A 159 0.91 -3.19 19.12
N VAL A 160 1.12 -3.29 17.80
CA VAL A 160 2.45 -3.44 17.19
C VAL A 160 3.35 -2.25 17.53
N VAL A 161 2.82 -1.03 17.36
CA VAL A 161 3.51 0.22 17.74
C VAL A 161 3.86 0.22 19.23
N ARG A 162 2.93 -0.17 20.10
CA ARG A 162 3.17 -0.27 21.55
C ARG A 162 4.27 -1.28 21.88
N TRP A 163 4.26 -2.48 21.27
CA TRP A 163 5.27 -3.51 21.52
C TRP A 163 6.66 -3.05 21.09
N VAL A 164 6.77 -2.36 19.96
CA VAL A 164 8.04 -1.80 19.46
C VAL A 164 8.52 -0.66 20.36
N LEU A 165 7.70 0.36 20.57
CA LEU A 165 8.11 1.56 21.34
C LEU A 165 8.45 1.23 22.80
N ARG A 166 7.72 0.30 23.42
CA ARG A 166 7.96 -0.11 24.81
C ARG A 166 8.92 -1.29 24.95
N ARG A 167 9.36 -1.89 23.84
CA ARG A 167 10.16 -3.13 23.79
C ARG A 167 9.50 -4.28 24.57
N GLN A 168 8.18 -4.35 24.50
CA GLN A 168 7.36 -5.33 25.25
C GLN A 168 6.85 -6.42 24.31
N VAL A 169 7.55 -7.56 24.31
CA VAL A 169 7.29 -8.68 23.39
C VAL A 169 6.70 -9.92 24.08
N ALA A 170 6.42 -9.87 25.39
CA ALA A 170 5.79 -10.97 26.11
C ALA A 170 4.38 -11.30 25.59
N GLU A 171 3.58 -10.27 25.28
CA GLU A 171 2.24 -10.43 24.72
C GLU A 171 2.24 -11.11 23.34
N PRO A 172 3.01 -10.64 22.33
CA PRO A 172 3.03 -11.30 21.03
C PRO A 172 3.62 -12.72 21.09
N VAL A 173 4.65 -12.97 21.92
CA VAL A 173 5.18 -14.34 22.12
C VAL A 173 4.09 -15.28 22.64
N ARG A 174 3.29 -14.83 23.62
CA ARG A 174 2.16 -15.61 24.15
C ARG A 174 1.10 -15.88 23.08
N ILE A 175 0.74 -14.87 22.27
CA ILE A 175 -0.24 -15.04 21.19
C ILE A 175 0.26 -16.08 20.18
N LEU A 176 1.48 -15.94 19.65
CA LEU A 176 2.07 -16.87 18.69
C LEU A 176 2.12 -18.31 19.25
N THR A 177 2.54 -18.46 20.52
CA THR A 177 2.58 -19.75 21.20
C THR A 177 1.18 -20.37 21.32
N SER A 178 0.18 -19.60 21.75
CA SER A 178 -1.20 -20.09 21.90
C SER A 178 -1.88 -20.48 20.59
N ARG A 179 -1.34 -20.01 19.45
CA ARG A 179 -1.87 -20.30 18.10
C ARG A 179 -1.07 -21.36 17.37
N GLY A 180 0.02 -21.89 17.96
CA GLY A 180 0.87 -22.90 17.35
C GLY A 180 1.79 -22.37 16.25
N GLU A 181 2.06 -21.06 16.22
CA GLU A 181 2.89 -20.42 15.18
C GLU A 181 4.38 -20.49 15.55
N GLU A 182 4.94 -21.70 15.50
CA GLU A 182 6.31 -21.99 15.95
C GLU A 182 7.36 -21.18 15.21
N LEU A 183 7.30 -21.13 13.87
CA LEU A 183 8.29 -20.42 13.07
C LEU A 183 8.30 -18.91 13.36
N ALA A 184 7.13 -18.28 13.42
CA ALA A 184 7.02 -16.86 13.74
C ALA A 184 7.50 -16.56 15.17
N ARG A 185 7.19 -17.45 16.12
CA ARG A 185 7.68 -17.36 17.51
C ARG A 185 9.21 -17.47 17.56
N ASP A 186 9.80 -18.40 16.83
CA ASP A 186 11.24 -18.64 16.84
C ASP A 186 12.02 -17.49 16.19
N VAL A 187 11.49 -16.90 15.11
CA VAL A 187 12.03 -15.66 14.53
C VAL A 187 12.03 -14.53 15.57
N LEU A 188 10.90 -14.31 16.25
CA LEU A 188 10.81 -13.29 17.30
C LEU A 188 11.76 -13.59 18.48
N ALA A 189 11.85 -14.84 18.92
CA ALA A 189 12.76 -15.28 19.98
C ALA A 189 14.23 -15.04 19.61
N GLY A 190 14.60 -15.26 18.34
CA GLY A 190 15.93 -14.96 17.82
C GLY A 190 16.30 -13.48 17.89
N ILE A 191 15.33 -12.56 17.70
CA ILE A 191 15.52 -11.12 17.90
C ILE A 191 15.62 -10.77 19.39
N ILE A 192 14.87 -11.46 20.24
CA ILE A 192 14.91 -11.23 21.70
C ILE A 192 16.25 -11.69 22.27
N ALA A 193 16.82 -12.78 21.76
CA ALA A 193 18.06 -13.37 22.25
C ALA A 193 19.33 -12.60 21.85
N THR A 194 19.23 -11.55 21.04
CA THR A 194 20.39 -10.75 20.62
C THR A 194 20.97 -9.95 21.77
N GLU A 195 22.23 -9.56 21.64
CA GLU A 195 22.88 -8.66 22.60
C GLU A 195 22.12 -7.32 22.72
N GLU A 196 22.14 -6.70 23.91
CA GLU A 196 21.29 -5.55 24.23
C GLU A 196 21.51 -4.34 23.32
N ARG A 197 22.76 -4.03 22.97
CA ARG A 197 23.06 -2.92 22.04
C ARG A 197 22.53 -3.22 20.64
N GLU A 198 22.71 -4.44 20.13
CA GLU A 198 22.13 -4.83 18.85
C GLU A 198 20.59 -4.77 18.91
N ARG A 199 19.99 -5.35 19.95
CA ARG A 199 18.54 -5.35 20.19
C ARG A 199 17.98 -3.93 20.19
N SER A 200 18.63 -3.03 20.91
CA SER A 200 18.25 -1.61 20.98
C SER A 200 18.25 -0.95 19.59
N GLY A 201 19.24 -1.26 18.75
CA GLY A 201 19.31 -0.80 17.36
C GLY A 201 18.14 -1.33 16.51
N ILE A 202 17.84 -2.62 16.60
CA ILE A 202 16.72 -3.25 15.88
C ILE A 202 15.39 -2.58 16.22
N PHE A 203 15.10 -2.40 17.52
CA PHE A 203 13.88 -1.73 17.97
C PHE A 203 13.83 -0.26 17.55
N SER A 204 14.96 0.44 17.51
CA SER A 204 15.05 1.82 17.04
C SER A 204 14.70 1.92 15.55
N THR A 205 15.26 1.05 14.72
CA THR A 205 14.96 1.01 13.28
C THR A 205 13.49 0.64 13.05
N ALA A 206 12.96 -0.37 13.74
CA ALA A 206 11.54 -0.70 13.66
C ALA A 206 10.62 0.46 14.10
N ALA A 207 11.02 1.23 15.12
CA ALA A 207 10.29 2.40 15.57
C ALA A 207 10.30 3.55 14.53
N ASN A 208 11.32 3.63 13.68
CA ASN A 208 11.40 4.58 12.57
C ASN A 208 10.49 4.16 11.42
N VAL A 209 10.47 2.87 11.06
CA VAL A 209 9.55 2.32 10.05
C VAL A 209 8.09 2.57 10.43
N LEU A 210 7.76 2.47 11.72
CA LEU A 210 6.42 2.71 12.26
C LEU A 210 6.16 4.17 12.67
N ALA A 211 7.05 5.11 12.33
CA ALA A 211 6.92 6.52 12.71
C ALA A 211 5.57 7.17 12.31
N PRO A 212 4.94 6.84 11.15
CA PRO A 212 3.63 7.40 10.78
C PRO A 212 2.55 7.17 11.83
N TYR A 213 2.59 6.03 12.55
CA TYR A 213 1.60 5.68 13.55
C TYR A 213 1.86 6.33 14.93
N ARG A 214 2.85 7.22 15.04
CA ARG A 214 3.02 8.09 16.22
C ARG A 214 1.96 9.18 16.25
N ASP A 215 1.39 9.52 15.09
CA ASP A 215 0.18 10.32 15.01
C ASP A 215 -1.03 9.45 15.43
N ALA A 216 -1.76 9.92 16.43
CA ALA A 216 -2.91 9.22 16.98
C ALA A 216 -4.05 9.05 15.95
N ALA A 217 -4.25 10.01 15.05
CA ALA A 217 -5.27 9.95 14.01
C ALA A 217 -4.93 8.88 12.97
N VAL A 218 -3.65 8.81 12.54
CA VAL A 218 -3.16 7.77 11.62
C VAL A 218 -3.31 6.38 12.24
N CYS A 219 -2.90 6.24 13.51
CA CYS A 219 -3.01 4.99 14.25
C CYS A 219 -4.47 4.57 14.45
N ALA A 220 -5.37 5.50 14.78
CA ALA A 220 -6.79 5.24 14.93
C ALA A 220 -7.44 4.82 13.59
N ALA A 221 -7.13 5.52 12.50
CA ALA A 221 -7.62 5.18 11.17
C ALA A 221 -7.19 3.77 10.74
N ALA A 222 -5.93 3.40 10.99
CA ALA A 222 -5.42 2.06 10.72
C ALA A 222 -5.93 0.99 11.71
N GLY A 223 -6.57 1.40 12.82
CA GLY A 223 -7.26 0.52 13.75
C GLY A 223 -8.69 0.17 13.34
N ASP A 224 -9.27 0.91 12.41
CA ASP A 224 -10.62 0.70 11.87
C ASP A 224 -10.59 0.68 10.33
N PRO A 225 -9.96 -0.33 9.70
CA PRO A 225 -9.84 -0.40 8.25
C PRO A 225 -11.19 -0.65 7.57
N ASN A 226 -11.46 0.06 6.47
CA ASN A 226 -12.70 -0.05 5.69
C ASN A 226 -12.48 -0.50 4.24
N PHE A 227 -11.26 -0.89 3.88
CA PHE A 227 -10.85 -1.22 2.52
C PHE A 227 -10.35 -2.66 2.41
N SER A 228 -10.85 -3.36 1.40
CA SER A 228 -10.46 -4.73 1.06
C SER A 228 -9.78 -4.77 -0.31
N PRO A 229 -8.45 -4.98 -0.37
CA PRO A 229 -7.75 -5.16 -1.64
C PRO A 229 -8.31 -6.33 -2.46
N THR A 230 -8.83 -7.37 -1.81
CA THR A 230 -9.43 -8.56 -2.44
C THR A 230 -10.70 -8.25 -3.20
N ASP A 231 -11.53 -7.35 -2.66
CA ASP A 231 -12.75 -6.92 -3.34
C ASP A 231 -12.42 -5.86 -4.38
N PHE A 232 -11.57 -4.89 -4.01
CA PHE A 232 -11.16 -3.79 -4.88
C PHE A 232 -10.71 -4.26 -6.27
N VAL A 233 -9.82 -5.26 -6.34
CA VAL A 233 -9.29 -5.74 -7.63
C VAL A 233 -10.35 -6.35 -8.55
N ARG A 234 -11.57 -6.62 -8.07
CA ARG A 234 -12.72 -7.14 -8.84
C ARG A 234 -13.73 -6.07 -9.26
N THR A 235 -13.55 -4.83 -8.82
CA THR A 235 -14.46 -3.71 -9.07
C THR A 235 -14.02 -2.84 -10.25
N ALA A 236 -14.78 -1.77 -10.50
CA ALA A 236 -14.35 -0.61 -11.29
C ALA A 236 -14.02 0.59 -10.39
N ASP A 237 -13.70 0.36 -9.12
CA ASP A 237 -13.37 1.42 -8.17
C ASP A 237 -12.03 2.09 -8.52
N THR A 238 -11.79 3.25 -7.94
CA THR A 238 -10.51 3.96 -8.07
C THR A 238 -9.98 4.34 -6.70
N VAL A 239 -8.73 3.97 -6.41
CA VAL A 239 -7.98 4.45 -5.24
C VAL A 239 -7.10 5.61 -5.70
N TYR A 240 -7.34 6.78 -5.11
CA TYR A 240 -6.49 7.94 -5.23
C TYR A 240 -5.61 8.01 -3.99
N ILE A 241 -4.30 8.00 -4.18
CA ILE A 241 -3.33 8.19 -3.10
C ILE A 241 -2.87 9.65 -3.18
N CYS A 242 -3.27 10.44 -2.20
CA CYS A 242 -3.10 11.89 -2.20
C CYS A 242 -2.51 12.33 -0.85
N PHE A 243 -1.29 12.86 -0.85
CA PHE A 243 -0.72 13.54 0.31
C PHE A 243 0.39 14.50 -0.16
N PRO A 244 0.73 15.54 0.64
CA PRO A 244 1.73 16.52 0.25
C PRO A 244 3.11 15.90 0.00
N ALA A 245 3.83 16.38 -1.02
CA ALA A 245 5.19 15.92 -1.33
C ALA A 245 6.16 16.06 -0.14
N ALA A 246 5.94 17.04 0.74
CA ALA A 246 6.76 17.26 1.93
C ALA A 246 6.69 16.11 2.95
N GLU A 247 5.62 15.30 2.91
CA GLU A 247 5.38 14.19 3.85
C GLU A 247 5.61 12.82 3.19
N GLN A 248 6.16 12.81 1.97
CA GLN A 248 6.37 11.59 1.20
C GLN A 248 7.30 10.60 1.91
N ASP A 249 8.39 11.07 2.52
CA ASP A 249 9.32 10.19 3.23
C ASP A 249 8.66 9.54 4.46
N LEU A 250 7.77 10.26 5.13
CA LEU A 250 7.05 9.73 6.29
C LEU A 250 6.04 8.65 5.87
N PHE A 251 5.22 8.91 4.85
CA PHE A 251 4.11 8.02 4.49
C PHE A 251 4.41 6.98 3.39
N ALA A 252 5.58 7.06 2.74
CA ALA A 252 6.00 6.07 1.75
C ALA A 252 5.84 4.60 2.22
N PRO A 253 6.19 4.22 3.47
CA PRO A 253 5.94 2.88 4.00
C PRO A 253 4.49 2.41 3.87
N LEU A 254 3.52 3.26 4.23
CA LEU A 254 2.10 2.92 4.18
C LEU A 254 1.61 2.74 2.74
N VAL A 255 2.05 3.61 1.84
CA VAL A 255 1.69 3.59 0.42
C VAL A 255 2.21 2.33 -0.26
N VAL A 256 3.51 2.06 -0.10
CA VAL A 256 4.15 0.89 -0.72
C VAL A 256 3.57 -0.40 -0.17
N ALA A 257 3.29 -0.47 1.13
CA ALA A 257 2.68 -1.62 1.76
C ALA A 257 1.24 -1.88 1.26
N LEU A 258 0.41 -0.84 1.11
CA LEU A 258 -0.91 -0.94 0.48
C LEU A 258 -0.81 -1.41 -0.99
N LEU A 259 0.09 -0.81 -1.78
CA LEU A 259 0.31 -1.19 -3.18
C LEU A 259 0.77 -2.64 -3.31
N GLU A 260 1.68 -3.11 -2.43
CA GLU A 260 2.13 -4.50 -2.41
C GLU A 260 0.97 -5.45 -2.12
N GLN A 261 0.06 -5.09 -1.20
CA GLN A 261 -1.12 -5.91 -0.91
C GLN A 261 -2.09 -5.97 -2.10
N ILE A 262 -2.32 -4.84 -2.79
CA ILE A 262 -3.13 -4.78 -4.03
C ILE A 262 -2.47 -5.63 -5.12
N ARG A 263 -1.15 -5.49 -5.31
CA ARG A 263 -0.37 -6.24 -6.29
C ARG A 263 -0.49 -7.75 -6.06
N ARG A 264 -0.21 -8.22 -4.84
CA ARG A 264 -0.33 -9.64 -4.47
C ARG A 264 -1.72 -10.20 -4.73
N THR A 265 -2.74 -9.42 -4.43
CA THR A 265 -4.12 -9.87 -4.57
C THR A 265 -4.54 -9.90 -6.04
N THR A 266 -4.01 -8.99 -6.86
CA THR A 266 -4.10 -9.05 -8.32
C THR A 266 -3.48 -10.33 -8.87
N TYR A 267 -2.26 -10.69 -8.45
CA TYR A 267 -1.60 -11.93 -8.91
C TYR A 267 -2.37 -13.18 -8.49
N ARG A 268 -2.86 -13.24 -7.25
CA ARG A 268 -3.70 -14.35 -6.77
C ARG A 268 -4.98 -14.50 -7.59
N ARG A 269 -5.62 -13.39 -7.98
CA ARG A 269 -6.78 -13.41 -8.86
C ARG A 269 -6.42 -13.92 -10.26
N ALA A 270 -5.35 -13.41 -10.86
CA ALA A 270 -4.93 -13.80 -12.20
C ALA A 270 -4.59 -15.31 -12.30
N ALA A 271 -4.15 -15.92 -11.19
CA ALA A 271 -3.90 -17.35 -11.11
C ALA A 271 -5.19 -18.22 -11.05
N GLY A 272 -6.38 -17.61 -10.87
CA GLY A 272 -7.65 -18.35 -10.67
C GLY A 272 -8.87 -17.84 -11.44
N GLU A 273 -8.85 -16.65 -12.05
CA GLU A 273 -10.00 -16.04 -12.74
C GLU A 273 -9.58 -15.22 -13.97
N ALA A 274 -10.43 -15.18 -15.00
CA ALA A 274 -10.27 -14.26 -16.15
C ALA A 274 -10.78 -12.84 -15.79
N GLY A 275 -9.95 -11.82 -15.98
CA GLY A 275 -10.32 -10.41 -15.77
C GLY A 275 -9.14 -9.45 -15.98
N TRP A 276 -9.45 -8.14 -16.06
CA TRP A 276 -8.41 -7.12 -16.23
C TRP A 276 -7.71 -6.85 -14.89
N PRO A 277 -6.36 -6.80 -14.84
CA PRO A 277 -5.64 -6.37 -13.65
C PRO A 277 -5.92 -4.88 -13.37
N PRO A 278 -5.77 -4.40 -12.13
CA PRO A 278 -5.84 -2.98 -11.84
C PRO A 278 -4.81 -2.22 -12.66
N VAL A 279 -5.20 -1.06 -13.17
CA VAL A 279 -4.27 -0.10 -13.76
C VAL A 279 -3.65 0.71 -12.63
N VAL A 280 -2.32 0.76 -12.57
CA VAL A 280 -1.57 1.50 -11.53
C VAL A 280 -0.81 2.63 -12.21
N TRP A 281 -1.03 3.86 -11.74
CA TRP A 281 -0.34 5.09 -12.16
C TRP A 281 0.34 5.78 -10.99
#